data_AF-A0A0P0XVF3-F1
#
_entry.id   AF-A0A0P0XVF3-F1
#
_cell.length_a   1.000
_cell.length_b   1.000
_cell.length_c   1.000
_cell.angle_alpha   90.00
_cell.angle_beta   90.00
_cell.angle_gamma   90.00
#
_symmetry.space_group_name_H-M   'P 1'
#
loop_
_entity.id
_entity.type
_entity.pdbx_description
1 polymer ?
#
loop_
_entity_poly.entity_id
_entity_poly.type
_entity_poly.pdbx_seq_one_letter_code
_entity_poly.pdbx_strand_id
1 'polypeptide(L)'
;MSLDGSFSAAAAAARLLARCPALRADPRVLALASTAGGGGPSRDDVAAALAEPLLHPRYTVPVVGCFLPLAPALLDRAVGLLRAAGAAALRSDDPAAREGEEAGEGDLRVVEFYLSRGRGLRLHEIACLALARALDLAPYLLRYLLNYFKFAPPPFQRFLSGGVPSQIPIKGLHLLLDATQVSYRFLELEPRVFCEQWDWSCFLDLVYSTADYSLVDDSLYSVVLDLRWCAIQILMVVLKASDEAVESFGLGADEAFTCFLRWKEFCTDTSLEKASLYLQAEEVDCKTDADGLTCLADSLPDWHEFSVGRQHGSGIHLCSLLL
;
A
#
# COMPACT_ATOMS: atom_id res chain seq x y z
N MET A 1 7.05 10.07 18.97
CA MET A 1 7.09 11.54 19.22
C MET A 1 7.93 11.77 20.46
N SER A 2 8.44 12.98 20.71
CA SER A 2 9.06 13.28 22.01
C SER A 2 7.99 13.46 23.09
N LEU A 3 8.44 13.41 24.36
CA LEU A 3 7.61 13.48 25.57
C LEU A 3 6.71 14.74 25.66
N ASP A 4 7.01 15.78 24.88
CA ASP A 4 6.27 17.06 24.83
C ASP A 4 5.28 17.16 23.65
N GLY A 5 5.07 16.06 22.90
CA GLY A 5 4.24 16.06 21.69
C GLY A 5 4.91 16.71 20.47
N SER A 6 6.15 17.21 20.61
CA SER A 6 6.86 17.77 19.46
C SER A 6 7.38 16.68 18.52
N PHE A 7 7.44 17.02 17.23
CA PHE A 7 8.00 16.14 16.21
C PHE A 7 9.50 16.40 16.07
N SER A 8 10.32 15.39 16.37
CA SER A 8 11.77 15.42 16.11
C SER A 8 12.09 14.58 14.87
N ALA A 9 12.56 15.24 13.81
CA ALA A 9 12.96 14.59 12.57
C ALA A 9 14.16 13.63 12.78
N ALA A 10 15.09 13.95 13.68
CA ALA A 10 16.21 13.08 14.02
C ALA A 10 15.74 11.81 14.75
N ALA A 11 14.80 11.93 15.69
CA ALA A 11 14.22 10.77 16.37
C ALA A 11 13.39 9.89 15.41
N ALA A 12 12.65 10.52 14.50
CA ALA A 12 11.93 9.82 13.43
C ALA A 12 12.88 9.06 12.49
N ALA A 13 14.02 9.66 12.13
CA ALA A 13 15.07 9.03 11.34
C ALA A 13 15.72 7.85 12.07
N ALA A 14 16.04 8.01 13.36
CA ALA A 14 16.59 6.91 14.18
C ALA A 14 15.61 5.72 14.24
N ARG A 15 14.32 5.98 14.43
CA ARG A 15 13.26 4.97 14.40
C ARG A 15 13.15 4.30 13.02
N LEU A 16 13.19 5.06 11.94
CA LEU A 16 13.19 4.53 10.58
C LEU A 16 14.38 3.59 10.34
N LEU A 17 15.59 4.00 10.72
CA LEU A 17 16.80 3.19 10.56
C LEU A 17 16.79 1.94 11.47
N ALA A 18 16.18 2.00 12.65
CA ALA A 18 15.98 0.82 13.49
C ALA A 18 15.06 -0.21 12.82
N ARG A 19 13.97 0.25 12.20
CA ARG A 19 13.01 -0.59 11.47
C ARG A 19 13.53 -1.10 10.13
N CYS A 20 14.34 -0.30 9.43
CA CYS A 20 14.81 -0.58 8.09
C CYS A 20 16.33 -0.43 8.00
N PRO A 21 17.12 -1.41 8.49
CA PRO A 21 18.56 -1.26 8.59
C PRO A 21 19.30 -1.04 7.26
N ALA A 22 18.78 -1.57 6.16
CA ALA A 22 19.33 -1.40 4.82
C ALA A 22 19.42 0.07 4.38
N LEU A 23 18.54 0.94 4.89
CA LEU A 23 18.58 2.38 4.59
C LEU A 23 19.85 3.07 5.08
N ARG A 24 20.61 2.46 6.00
CA ARG A 24 21.93 2.97 6.44
C ARG A 24 22.97 3.01 5.31
N ALA A 25 22.73 2.28 4.21
CA ALA A 25 23.63 2.29 3.05
C ALA A 25 23.65 3.64 2.32
N ASP A 26 22.62 4.47 2.44
CA ASP A 26 22.63 5.83 1.90
C ASP A 26 23.11 6.84 2.96
N PRO A 27 24.27 7.48 2.75
CA PRO A 27 24.81 8.47 3.69
C PRO A 27 23.86 9.62 3.99
N ARG A 28 22.98 10.00 3.05
CA ARG A 28 22.00 11.08 3.25
C ARG A 28 20.95 10.67 4.27
N VAL A 29 20.49 9.43 4.22
CA VAL A 29 19.52 8.89 5.18
C VAL A 29 20.17 8.68 6.55
N LEU A 30 21.40 8.18 6.58
CA LEU A 30 22.17 8.02 7.82
C LEU A 30 22.41 9.37 8.52
N ALA A 31 22.70 10.42 7.75
CA ALA A 31 22.94 11.76 8.27
C ALA A 31 21.71 12.37 8.98
N LEU A 32 20.49 11.99 8.59
CA LEU A 32 19.26 12.49 9.24
C LEU A 32 19.17 12.10 10.73
N ALA A 33 19.77 10.98 11.14
CA ALA A 33 19.75 10.54 12.53
C ALA A 33 20.88 11.17 13.37
N SER A 34 21.82 11.88 12.75
CA SER A 34 22.92 12.53 13.46
C SER A 34 22.44 13.80 14.16
N THR A 35 22.82 13.96 15.43
CA THR A 35 22.56 15.16 16.23
C THR A 35 23.75 16.11 16.29
N ALA A 36 24.83 15.81 15.56
CA ALA A 36 26.12 16.49 15.69
C ALA A 36 26.08 18.00 15.36
N GLY A 37 25.07 18.48 14.64
CA GLY A 37 24.94 19.88 14.20
C GLY A 37 24.16 20.81 15.13
N GLY A 38 23.61 20.32 16.26
CA GLY A 38 22.76 21.11 17.18
C GLY A 38 21.37 21.46 16.62
N GLY A 39 21.25 21.74 15.33
CA GLY A 39 19.99 21.72 14.59
C GLY A 39 19.69 20.31 14.08
N GLY A 40 18.50 19.79 14.37
CA GLY A 40 18.01 18.57 13.71
C GLY A 40 17.85 18.78 12.19
N PRO A 41 17.70 17.70 11.40
CA PRO A 41 17.54 17.82 9.96
C PRO A 41 16.31 18.66 9.61
N SER A 42 16.44 19.54 8.63
CA SER A 42 15.34 20.37 8.16
C SER A 42 14.31 19.54 7.40
N ARG A 43 13.12 20.11 7.20
CA ARG A 43 12.08 19.53 6.33
C ARG A 43 12.61 19.20 4.93
N ASP A 44 13.48 20.06 4.39
CA ASP A 44 14.02 19.90 3.04
C ASP A 44 15.11 18.83 2.99
N ASP A 45 15.93 18.70 4.04
CA ASP A 45 16.91 17.62 4.17
C ASP A 45 16.23 16.25 4.20
N VAL A 46 15.15 16.13 5.00
CA VAL A 46 14.34 14.91 5.08
C VAL A 46 13.72 14.60 3.73
N ALA A 47 13.11 15.58 3.07
CA ALA A 47 12.49 15.39 1.76
C ALA A 47 13.53 14.98 0.69
N ALA A 48 14.71 15.61 0.69
CA ALA A 48 15.78 15.30 -0.24
C ALA A 48 16.35 13.88 -0.07
N ALA A 49 16.42 13.39 1.17
CA ALA A 49 16.96 12.06 1.46
C ALA A 49 15.92 10.93 1.29
N LEU A 50 14.65 11.17 1.61
CA LEU A 50 13.64 10.10 1.71
C LEU A 50 12.57 10.10 0.60
N ALA A 51 12.54 11.07 -0.31
CA ALA A 51 11.55 11.09 -1.39
C ALA A 51 11.66 9.91 -2.38
N GLU A 52 12.87 9.47 -2.73
CA GLU A 52 13.04 8.26 -3.56
C GLU A 52 12.82 6.97 -2.76
N PRO A 53 13.39 6.80 -1.55
CA PRO A 53 13.04 5.68 -0.69
C PRO A 53 11.53 5.53 -0.45
N LEU A 54 10.77 6.63 -0.38
CA LEU A 54 9.31 6.59 -0.26
C LEU A 54 8.66 5.81 -1.41
N LEU A 55 9.20 5.88 -2.63
CA LEU A 55 8.69 5.16 -3.80
C LEU A 55 9.06 3.68 -3.78
N HIS A 56 9.99 3.25 -2.92
CA HIS A 56 10.41 1.85 -2.86
C HIS A 56 9.32 0.98 -2.20
N PRO A 57 8.92 -0.16 -2.78
CA PRO A 57 7.86 -1.02 -2.26
C PRO A 57 8.03 -1.39 -0.77
N ARG A 58 9.27 -1.60 -0.33
CA ARG A 58 9.59 -2.00 1.05
C ARG A 58 9.64 -0.84 2.05
N TYR A 59 9.79 0.40 1.57
CA TYR A 59 10.05 1.54 2.45
C TYR A 59 8.93 2.58 2.51
N THR A 60 7.95 2.56 1.59
CA THR A 60 6.82 3.51 1.63
C THR A 60 6.16 3.57 3.01
N VAL A 61 5.70 2.43 3.53
CA VAL A 61 4.98 2.35 4.82
C VAL A 61 5.83 2.86 5.99
N PRO A 62 7.06 2.36 6.23
CA PRO A 62 7.87 2.85 7.35
C PRO A 62 8.32 4.30 7.17
N VAL A 63 8.57 4.78 5.94
CA VAL A 63 8.91 6.19 5.69
C VAL A 63 7.71 7.08 6.03
N VAL A 64 6.54 6.81 5.47
CA VAL A 64 5.33 7.61 5.70
C VAL A 64 4.94 7.57 7.18
N GLY A 65 4.89 6.38 7.79
CA GLY A 65 4.53 6.24 9.21
C GLY A 65 5.51 6.92 10.16
N CYS A 66 6.82 6.87 9.87
CA CYS A 66 7.80 7.59 10.69
C CYS A 66 7.73 9.11 10.53
N PHE A 67 7.32 9.61 9.37
CA PHE A 67 7.42 11.02 8.99
C PHE A 67 6.06 11.63 8.61
N LEU A 68 4.95 11.18 9.21
CA LEU A 68 3.60 11.71 8.95
C LEU A 68 3.55 13.26 8.89
N PRO A 69 4.12 14.03 9.85
CA PRO A 69 4.10 15.49 9.79
C PRO A 69 4.83 16.10 8.58
N LEU A 70 5.77 15.37 7.98
CA LEU A 70 6.55 15.78 6.81
C LEU A 70 6.12 15.06 5.52
N ALA A 71 5.11 14.18 5.57
CA ALA A 71 4.63 13.42 4.42
C ALA A 71 4.22 14.28 3.21
N PRO A 72 3.59 15.47 3.39
CA PRO A 72 3.34 16.37 2.26
C PRO A 72 4.61 16.77 1.51
N ALA A 73 5.69 17.08 2.23
CA ALA A 73 6.97 17.49 1.65
C ALA A 73 7.64 16.33 0.89
N LEU A 74 7.57 15.14 1.47
CA LEU A 74 8.08 13.91 0.86
C LEU A 74 7.35 13.59 -0.45
N LEU A 75 6.01 13.66 -0.45
CA LEU A 75 5.21 13.45 -1.65
C LEU A 75 5.47 14.53 -2.71
N ASP A 76 5.50 15.81 -2.34
CA ASP A 76 5.79 16.88 -3.30
C ASP A 76 7.14 16.69 -3.98
N ARG A 77 8.16 16.28 -3.22
CA ARG A 77 9.50 15.99 -3.76
C ARG A 77 9.49 14.74 -4.65
N ALA A 78 8.84 13.65 -4.22
CA ALA A 78 8.73 12.42 -5.01
C ALA A 78 7.98 12.65 -6.32
N VAL A 79 6.86 13.38 -6.28
CA VAL A 79 6.10 13.79 -7.46
C VAL A 79 6.93 14.71 -8.37
N GLY A 80 7.76 15.58 -7.79
CA GLY A 80 8.72 16.39 -8.54
C GLY A 80 9.73 15.55 -9.34
N LEU A 81 10.28 14.50 -8.73
CA LEU A 81 11.20 13.57 -9.39
C LEU A 81 10.51 12.78 -10.51
N LEU A 82 9.31 12.27 -10.26
CA LEU A 82 8.51 11.56 -11.27
C LEU A 82 8.09 12.48 -12.42
N ARG A 83 7.82 13.76 -12.14
CA ARG A 83 7.54 14.75 -13.19
C ARG A 83 8.77 15.02 -14.05
N ALA A 84 9.96 15.10 -13.43
CA ALA A 84 11.22 15.29 -14.14
C ALA A 84 11.58 14.08 -15.03
N ALA A 85 11.16 12.87 -14.68
CA ALA A 85 11.27 11.69 -15.54
C ALA A 85 10.48 11.82 -16.86
N GLY A 86 9.44 12.67 -16.89
CA GLY A 86 8.61 12.93 -18.06
C GLY A 86 7.43 11.97 -18.18
N ALA A 87 6.24 12.52 -18.44
CA ALA A 87 4.99 11.75 -18.54
C ALA A 87 5.03 10.66 -19.61
N ALA A 88 5.77 10.87 -20.71
CA ALA A 88 5.92 9.88 -21.77
C ALA A 88 6.69 8.64 -21.31
N ALA A 89 7.76 8.81 -20.52
CA ALA A 89 8.53 7.70 -19.99
C ALA A 89 7.68 6.82 -19.05
N LEU A 90 6.75 7.42 -18.30
CA LEU A 90 5.89 6.72 -17.35
C LEU A 90 4.73 5.94 -17.98
N ARG A 91 4.51 6.02 -19.31
CA ARG A 91 3.37 5.38 -19.99
C ARG A 91 3.69 4.03 -20.62
N SER A 92 4.96 3.73 -20.84
CA SER A 92 5.39 2.51 -21.53
C SER A 92 6.76 2.04 -21.07
N ASP A 93 6.93 0.73 -20.97
CA ASP A 93 8.24 0.11 -20.85
C ASP A 93 8.87 -0.07 -22.25
N ASP A 94 10.20 -0.06 -22.33
CA ASP A 94 10.93 -0.57 -23.49
C ASP A 94 10.48 -2.03 -23.74
N PRO A 95 10.12 -2.40 -24.98
CA PRO A 95 9.78 -3.78 -25.33
C PRO A 95 10.80 -4.83 -24.84
N ALA A 96 12.09 -4.48 -24.82
CA ALA A 96 13.17 -5.37 -24.35
C ALA A 96 13.27 -5.47 -22.81
N ALA A 97 12.61 -4.57 -22.06
CA ALA A 97 12.76 -4.43 -20.62
C ALA A 97 11.61 -4.98 -19.78
N ARG A 98 10.58 -5.57 -20.41
CA ARG A 98 9.36 -6.01 -19.71
C ARG A 98 9.62 -7.04 -18.59
N GLU A 99 10.71 -7.80 -18.70
CA GLU A 99 11.12 -8.81 -17.72
C GLU A 99 12.39 -8.44 -16.93
N GLY A 100 12.52 -7.17 -16.53
CA GLY A 100 13.65 -6.74 -15.72
C GLY A 100 13.57 -7.13 -14.25
N GLU A 101 14.72 -7.00 -13.58
CA GLU A 101 14.85 -7.11 -12.13
C GLU A 101 14.06 -5.98 -11.42
N GLU A 102 13.50 -6.29 -10.24
CA GLU A 102 12.88 -5.32 -9.36
C GLU A 102 13.92 -4.76 -8.37
N ALA A 103 13.71 -3.53 -7.90
CA ALA A 103 14.61 -2.89 -6.94
C ALA A 103 14.79 -3.73 -5.66
N GLY A 104 16.04 -4.04 -5.31
CA GLY A 104 16.42 -4.69 -4.07
C GLY A 104 16.53 -3.71 -2.91
N GLU A 105 16.86 -4.20 -1.71
CA GLU A 105 16.95 -3.37 -0.50
C GLU A 105 17.99 -2.24 -0.60
N GLY A 106 19.04 -2.43 -1.40
CA GLY A 106 20.07 -1.41 -1.62
C GLY A 106 19.70 -0.36 -2.67
N ASP A 107 18.65 -0.58 -3.46
CA ASP A 107 18.31 0.24 -4.62
C ASP A 107 17.42 1.44 -4.23
N LEU A 108 18.00 2.36 -3.46
CA LEU A 108 17.26 3.51 -2.91
C LEU A 108 17.02 4.63 -3.94
N ARG A 109 17.77 4.64 -5.05
CA ARG A 109 17.56 5.55 -6.19
C ARG A 109 16.53 4.97 -7.15
N VAL A 110 15.30 4.82 -6.66
CA VAL A 110 14.21 4.09 -7.33
C VAL A 110 13.94 4.63 -8.73
N VAL A 111 13.93 5.96 -8.90
CA VAL A 111 13.61 6.58 -10.19
C VAL A 111 14.70 6.25 -11.22
N GLU A 112 15.97 6.43 -10.85
CA GLU A 112 17.12 6.09 -11.71
C GLU A 112 17.16 4.59 -12.02
N PHE A 113 16.88 3.74 -11.03
CA PHE A 113 16.91 2.27 -11.17
C PHE A 113 16.00 1.80 -12.30
N TYR A 114 14.73 2.22 -12.32
CA TYR A 114 13.76 1.78 -13.31
C TYR A 114 13.94 2.48 -14.66
N LEU A 115 14.24 3.79 -14.68
CA LEU A 115 14.43 4.52 -15.94
C LEU A 115 15.67 4.07 -16.71
N SER A 116 16.79 3.81 -16.02
CA SER A 116 18.01 3.29 -16.66
C SER A 116 17.82 1.92 -17.31
N ARG A 117 16.79 1.19 -16.89
CA ARG A 117 16.40 -0.12 -17.44
C ARG A 117 15.26 -0.02 -18.46
N GLY A 118 14.80 1.18 -18.82
CA GLY A 118 13.67 1.35 -19.74
C GLY A 118 12.33 0.89 -19.16
N ARG A 119 12.19 0.77 -17.84
CA ARG A 119 10.98 0.26 -17.16
C ARG A 119 10.12 1.38 -16.57
N GLY A 120 9.82 2.39 -17.38
CA GLY A 120 9.12 3.59 -16.92
C GLY A 120 7.66 3.36 -16.54
N LEU A 121 6.95 2.41 -17.19
CA LEU A 121 5.60 2.03 -16.78
C LEU A 121 5.64 1.25 -15.45
N ARG A 122 6.64 0.39 -15.23
CA ARG A 122 6.81 -0.25 -13.91
C ARG A 122 7.10 0.76 -12.80
N LEU A 123 7.92 1.78 -13.06
CA LEU A 123 8.13 2.88 -12.12
C LEU A 123 6.81 3.57 -11.75
N HIS A 124 5.95 3.80 -12.75
CA HIS A 124 4.63 4.38 -12.53
C HIS A 124 3.73 3.48 -11.65
N GLU A 125 3.71 2.17 -11.89
CA GLU A 125 2.94 1.20 -11.09
C GLU A 125 3.39 1.18 -9.64
N ILE A 126 4.71 1.18 -9.41
CA ILE A 126 5.31 1.22 -8.08
C ILE A 126 5.02 2.55 -7.38
N ALA A 127 5.09 3.66 -8.12
CA ALA A 127 4.68 4.96 -7.61
C ALA A 127 3.21 4.92 -7.19
N CYS A 128 2.30 4.39 -8.01
CA CYS A 128 0.89 4.25 -7.67
C CYS A 128 0.67 3.41 -6.40
N LEU A 129 1.39 2.30 -6.23
CA LEU A 129 1.35 1.50 -5.00
C LEU A 129 1.82 2.30 -3.77
N ALA A 130 2.93 3.03 -3.89
CA ALA A 130 3.44 3.88 -2.82
C ALA A 130 2.42 4.97 -2.42
N LEU A 131 1.80 5.56 -3.43
CA LEU A 131 0.81 6.61 -3.35
C LEU A 131 -0.52 6.12 -2.72
N ALA A 132 -1.02 4.94 -3.08
CA ALA A 132 -2.20 4.33 -2.46
C ALA A 132 -1.96 4.02 -0.97
N ARG A 133 -0.79 3.50 -0.63
CA ARG A 133 -0.40 3.23 0.76
C ARG A 133 -0.24 4.50 1.59
N ALA A 134 0.34 5.56 0.99
CA ALA A 134 0.44 6.85 1.65
C ALA A 134 -0.95 7.46 1.94
N LEU A 135 -1.88 7.36 0.99
CA LEU A 135 -3.26 7.82 1.17
C LEU A 135 -3.97 7.07 2.30
N ASP A 136 -3.81 5.74 2.35
CA ASP A 136 -4.39 4.89 3.39
C ASP A 136 -3.86 5.20 4.80
N LEU A 137 -2.57 5.52 4.92
CA LEU A 137 -1.97 5.93 6.19
C LEU A 137 -2.35 7.36 6.60
N ALA A 138 -2.59 8.23 5.62
CA ALA A 138 -2.78 9.66 5.84
C ALA A 138 -3.74 10.27 4.80
N PRO A 139 -5.07 10.19 5.03
CA PRO A 139 -6.08 10.67 4.08
C PRO A 139 -5.93 12.15 3.67
N TYR A 140 -5.38 12.99 4.54
CA TYR A 140 -5.09 14.40 4.23
C TYR A 140 -4.06 14.60 3.10
N LEU A 141 -3.37 13.55 2.65
CA LEU A 141 -2.43 13.57 1.54
C LEU A 141 -3.11 13.56 0.15
N LEU A 142 -4.42 13.33 0.07
CA LEU A 142 -5.17 13.22 -1.19
C LEU A 142 -4.85 14.35 -2.18
N ARG A 143 -4.85 15.61 -1.75
CA ARG A 143 -4.56 16.74 -2.64
C ARG A 143 -3.14 16.69 -3.26
N TYR A 144 -2.16 16.20 -2.49
CA TYR A 144 -0.77 16.10 -2.93
C TYR A 144 -0.60 14.94 -3.91
N LEU A 145 -1.25 13.81 -3.62
CA LEU A 145 -1.35 12.66 -4.50
C LEU A 145 -1.97 13.02 -5.86
N LEU A 146 -3.07 13.78 -5.87
CA LEU A 146 -3.73 14.21 -7.11
C LEU A 146 -2.84 15.07 -8.01
N ASN A 147 -1.82 15.75 -7.46
CA ASN A 147 -0.84 16.47 -8.27
C ASN A 147 0.03 15.55 -9.14
N TYR A 148 0.16 14.27 -8.78
CA TYR A 148 0.81 13.26 -9.61
C TYR A 148 -0.02 12.94 -10.85
N PHE A 149 -1.30 12.65 -10.65
CA PHE A 149 -2.21 12.26 -11.73
C PHE A 149 -2.62 13.43 -12.66
N LYS A 150 -2.20 14.67 -12.37
CA LYS A 150 -2.30 15.78 -13.33
C LYS A 150 -1.49 15.55 -14.62
N PHE A 151 -0.46 14.71 -14.57
CA PHE A 151 0.39 14.40 -15.73
C PHE A 151 0.59 12.90 -15.94
N ALA A 152 0.51 12.10 -14.88
CA ALA A 152 0.63 10.66 -14.93
C ALA A 152 -0.69 9.99 -15.41
N PRO A 153 -0.61 8.83 -16.09
CA PRO A 153 -1.79 8.04 -16.46
C PRO A 153 -2.44 7.38 -15.23
N PRO A 154 -3.61 6.72 -15.38
CA PRO A 154 -4.17 5.86 -14.32
C PRO A 154 -3.27 4.66 -14.01
N PRO A 155 -3.36 4.07 -12.79
CA PRO A 155 -2.54 2.91 -12.39
C PRO A 155 -2.64 1.72 -13.33
N PHE A 156 -3.78 1.57 -14.01
CA PHE A 156 -4.08 0.53 -14.99
C PHE A 156 -3.68 0.89 -16.43
N GLN A 157 -2.73 1.81 -16.63
CA GLN A 157 -2.20 2.17 -17.95
C GLN A 157 -1.71 0.97 -18.79
N ARG A 158 -1.25 -0.10 -18.12
CA ARG A 158 -0.79 -1.33 -18.78
C ARG A 158 -1.90 -1.98 -19.63
N PHE A 159 -3.14 -1.94 -19.17
CA PHE A 159 -4.29 -2.52 -19.87
C PHE A 159 -4.64 -1.74 -21.14
N LEU A 160 -4.44 -0.41 -21.12
CA LEU A 160 -4.76 0.47 -22.24
C LEU A 160 -3.76 0.35 -23.41
N SER A 161 -2.55 -0.14 -23.14
CA SER A 161 -1.42 -0.04 -24.08
C SER A 161 -1.29 -1.23 -25.05
N GLY A 162 -2.15 -2.25 -24.96
CA GLY A 162 -2.03 -3.44 -25.81
C GLY A 162 -3.25 -4.37 -25.92
N GLY A 163 -4.41 -3.98 -25.38
CA GLY A 163 -5.53 -4.90 -25.16
C GLY A 163 -5.16 -6.01 -24.16
N VAL A 164 -6.11 -6.82 -23.73
CA VAL A 164 -5.80 -8.06 -23.01
C VAL A 164 -5.34 -9.08 -24.06
N PRO A 165 -4.05 -9.48 -24.08
CA PRO A 165 -3.61 -10.53 -25.00
C PRO A 165 -4.35 -11.83 -24.68
N SER A 166 -4.72 -12.59 -25.70
CA SER A 166 -5.34 -13.92 -25.53
C SER A 166 -4.45 -14.91 -24.75
N GLN A 167 -3.15 -14.62 -24.64
CA GLN A 167 -2.18 -15.36 -23.82
C GLN A 167 -1.24 -14.35 -23.15
N ILE A 168 -1.36 -14.21 -21.83
CA ILE A 168 -0.50 -13.33 -21.03
C ILE A 168 0.67 -14.16 -20.48
N PRO A 169 1.94 -13.76 -20.70
CA PRO A 169 3.08 -14.39 -20.04
C PRO A 169 2.92 -14.34 -18.51
N ILE A 170 3.39 -15.37 -17.79
CA ILE A 170 3.20 -15.54 -16.33
C ILE A 170 3.57 -14.28 -15.52
N LYS A 171 4.75 -13.70 -15.76
CA LYS A 171 5.17 -12.45 -15.10
C LYS A 171 4.25 -11.27 -15.42
N GLY A 172 3.69 -11.25 -16.63
CA GLY A 172 2.69 -10.28 -17.05
C GLY A 172 1.40 -10.35 -16.21
N LEU A 173 0.97 -11.55 -15.82
CA LEU A 173 -0.22 -11.73 -14.98
C LEU A 173 -0.05 -11.08 -13.60
N HIS A 174 1.10 -11.24 -12.96
CA HIS A 174 1.37 -10.59 -11.67
C HIS A 174 1.36 -9.05 -11.78
N LEU A 175 1.92 -8.49 -12.86
CA LEU A 175 1.89 -7.04 -13.07
C LEU A 175 0.47 -6.51 -13.31
N LEU A 176 -0.38 -7.29 -14.00
CA LEU A 176 -1.80 -6.95 -14.17
C LEU A 176 -2.56 -7.03 -12.84
N LEU A 177 -2.26 -8.04 -12.02
CA LEU A 177 -2.82 -8.16 -10.67
C LEU A 177 -2.43 -6.97 -9.81
N ASP A 178 -1.13 -6.63 -9.73
CA ASP A 178 -0.61 -5.47 -9.01
C ASP A 178 -1.36 -4.19 -9.43
N ALA A 179 -1.45 -3.94 -10.74
CA ALA A 179 -2.11 -2.75 -11.27
C ALA A 179 -3.61 -2.72 -10.92
N THR A 180 -4.29 -3.86 -11.00
CA THR A 180 -5.71 -3.99 -10.65
C THR A 180 -5.94 -3.77 -9.17
N GLN A 181 -5.16 -4.42 -8.31
CA GLN A 181 -5.22 -4.29 -6.86
C GLN A 181 -4.97 -2.85 -6.42
N VAL A 182 -3.95 -2.18 -6.96
CA VAL A 182 -3.68 -0.77 -6.66
C VAL A 182 -4.83 0.12 -7.12
N SER A 183 -5.42 -0.16 -8.27
CA SER A 183 -6.58 0.58 -8.79
C SER A 183 -7.80 0.42 -7.89
N TYR A 184 -8.08 -0.82 -7.46
CA TYR A 184 -9.15 -1.11 -6.51
C TYR A 184 -8.90 -0.44 -5.16
N ARG A 185 -7.65 -0.43 -4.68
CA ARG A 185 -7.27 0.25 -3.44
C ARG A 185 -7.60 1.74 -3.47
N PHE A 186 -7.31 2.43 -4.57
CA PHE A 186 -7.69 3.84 -4.72
C PHE A 186 -9.20 4.02 -4.65
N LEU A 187 -9.98 3.16 -5.32
CA LEU A 187 -11.44 3.20 -5.27
C LEU A 187 -12.00 2.91 -3.87
N GLU A 188 -11.45 1.97 -3.10
CA GLU A 188 -11.87 1.73 -1.72
C GLU A 188 -11.59 2.95 -0.82
N LEU A 189 -10.46 3.63 -1.04
CA LEU A 189 -10.05 4.78 -0.21
C LEU A 189 -10.86 6.05 -0.52
N GLU A 190 -11.02 6.40 -1.80
CA GLU A 190 -11.68 7.64 -2.22
C GLU A 190 -12.55 7.41 -3.48
N PRO A 191 -13.68 6.67 -3.36
CA PRO A 191 -14.49 6.27 -4.50
C PRO A 191 -15.07 7.46 -5.26
N ARG A 192 -15.45 8.53 -4.55
CA ARG A 192 -16.02 9.74 -5.16
C ARG A 192 -15.03 10.44 -6.10
N VAL A 193 -13.74 10.37 -5.78
CA VAL A 193 -12.69 11.04 -6.56
C VAL A 193 -12.29 10.17 -7.74
N PHE A 194 -11.96 8.90 -7.49
CA PHE A 194 -11.36 8.07 -8.52
C PHE A 194 -12.38 7.49 -9.51
N CYS A 195 -13.65 7.35 -9.15
CA CYS A 195 -14.71 7.02 -10.12
C CYS A 195 -14.83 8.10 -11.21
N GLU A 196 -14.66 9.38 -10.86
CA GLU A 196 -14.79 10.51 -11.80
C GLU A 196 -13.50 10.79 -12.57
N GLN A 197 -12.36 10.41 -12.01
CA GLN A 197 -11.05 10.78 -12.54
C GLN A 197 -10.59 9.92 -13.72
N TRP A 198 -10.98 8.65 -13.77
CA TRP A 198 -10.48 7.67 -14.74
C TRP A 198 -11.60 6.96 -15.49
N ASP A 199 -11.31 6.49 -16.70
CA ASP A 199 -12.20 5.62 -17.46
C ASP A 199 -11.95 4.15 -17.07
N TRP A 200 -12.95 3.53 -16.45
CA TRP A 200 -12.89 2.17 -15.92
C TRP A 200 -13.39 1.10 -16.90
N SER A 201 -13.77 1.49 -18.12
CA SER A 201 -14.38 0.59 -19.10
C SER A 201 -13.52 -0.63 -19.44
N CYS A 202 -12.18 -0.51 -19.41
CA CYS A 202 -11.25 -1.62 -19.65
C CYS A 202 -11.40 -2.80 -18.67
N PHE A 203 -11.99 -2.58 -17.48
CA PHE A 203 -12.23 -3.66 -16.52
C PHE A 203 -13.39 -4.58 -16.94
N LEU A 204 -14.34 -4.09 -17.76
CA LEU A 204 -15.36 -4.96 -18.36
C LEU A 204 -14.70 -5.98 -19.28
N ASP A 205 -13.82 -5.52 -20.18
CA ASP A 205 -13.07 -6.39 -21.08
C ASP A 205 -12.20 -7.39 -20.30
N LEU A 206 -11.59 -6.94 -19.20
CA LEU A 206 -10.78 -7.79 -18.33
C LEU A 206 -11.60 -8.92 -17.69
N VAL A 207 -12.78 -8.64 -17.13
CA VAL A 207 -13.63 -9.68 -16.54
C VAL A 207 -14.03 -10.72 -17.58
N TYR A 208 -14.39 -10.31 -18.79
CA TYR A 208 -14.73 -11.26 -19.86
C TYR A 208 -13.53 -12.08 -20.32
N SER A 209 -12.36 -11.45 -20.49
CA SER A 209 -11.15 -12.15 -20.94
C SER A 209 -10.61 -13.18 -19.93
N THR A 210 -10.94 -13.02 -18.64
CA THR A 210 -10.49 -13.91 -17.56
C THR A 210 -11.50 -15.03 -17.25
N ALA A 211 -12.72 -14.98 -17.80
CA ALA A 211 -13.75 -16.00 -17.59
C ALA A 211 -13.41 -17.34 -18.26
N ASP A 212 -12.76 -17.30 -19.43
CA ASP A 212 -12.42 -18.49 -20.25
C ASP A 212 -11.00 -19.03 -19.97
N TYR A 213 -10.31 -18.54 -18.95
CA TYR A 213 -8.91 -18.86 -18.73
C TYR A 213 -8.74 -20.30 -18.22
N SER A 214 -8.47 -21.24 -19.14
CA SER A 214 -8.01 -22.59 -18.77
C SER A 214 -6.54 -22.54 -18.37
N LEU A 215 -6.23 -22.63 -17.09
CA LEU A 215 -4.84 -22.66 -16.64
C LEU A 215 -4.26 -24.06 -16.77
N VAL A 216 -3.05 -24.14 -17.34
CA VAL A 216 -2.23 -25.36 -17.35
C VAL A 216 -1.54 -25.57 -16.00
N ASP A 217 -1.43 -24.50 -15.20
CA ASP A 217 -0.69 -24.45 -13.95
C ASP A 217 -1.58 -23.98 -12.81
N ASP A 218 -1.85 -24.87 -11.86
CA ASP A 218 -2.63 -24.60 -10.64
C ASP A 218 -2.03 -23.46 -9.79
N SER A 219 -0.72 -23.20 -9.91
CA SER A 219 -0.07 -22.14 -9.13
C SER A 219 -0.52 -20.73 -9.51
N LEU A 220 -1.02 -20.54 -10.74
CA LEU A 220 -1.53 -19.25 -11.22
C LEU A 220 -3.04 -19.13 -11.08
N TYR A 221 -3.72 -20.18 -10.61
CA TYR A 221 -5.15 -20.19 -10.42
C TYR A 221 -5.60 -19.07 -9.46
N SER A 222 -4.91 -18.94 -8.33
CA SER A 222 -5.16 -17.86 -7.38
C SER A 222 -4.91 -16.47 -7.98
N VAL A 223 -3.87 -16.30 -8.80
CA VAL A 223 -3.53 -15.01 -9.43
C VAL A 223 -4.62 -14.57 -10.39
N VAL A 224 -5.12 -15.48 -11.24
CA VAL A 224 -6.20 -15.18 -12.19
C VAL A 224 -7.52 -14.95 -11.45
N LEU A 225 -7.82 -15.74 -10.42
CA LEU A 225 -8.99 -15.53 -9.58
C LEU A 225 -8.95 -14.16 -8.88
N ASP A 226 -7.82 -13.78 -8.29
CA ASP A 226 -7.67 -12.50 -7.59
C ASP A 226 -7.76 -11.33 -8.57
N LEU A 227 -7.20 -11.47 -9.77
CA LEU A 227 -7.29 -10.48 -10.84
C LEU A 227 -8.76 -10.26 -11.25
N ARG A 228 -9.47 -11.36 -11.51
CA ARG A 228 -10.90 -11.34 -11.88
C ARG A 228 -11.76 -10.79 -10.75
N TRP A 229 -11.54 -11.24 -9.51
CA TRP A 229 -12.29 -10.76 -8.35
C TRP A 229 -12.08 -9.26 -8.15
N CYS A 230 -10.83 -8.76 -8.16
CA CYS A 230 -10.58 -7.32 -8.03
C CYS A 230 -11.21 -6.52 -9.17
N ALA A 231 -11.16 -7.03 -10.41
CA ALA A 231 -11.81 -6.40 -11.56
C ALA A 231 -13.34 -6.30 -11.37
N ILE A 232 -13.98 -7.36 -10.85
CA ILE A 232 -15.39 -7.33 -10.48
C ILE A 232 -15.63 -6.27 -9.40
N GLN A 233 -14.84 -6.23 -8.32
CA GLN A 233 -15.02 -5.24 -7.25
C GLN A 233 -14.88 -3.79 -7.75
N ILE A 234 -13.97 -3.54 -8.69
CA ILE A 234 -13.86 -2.23 -9.36
C ILE A 234 -15.17 -1.89 -10.07
N LEU A 235 -15.71 -2.81 -10.86
CA LEU A 235 -16.99 -2.60 -11.57
C LEU A 235 -18.15 -2.41 -10.59
N MET A 236 -18.16 -3.14 -9.47
CA MET A 236 -19.16 -2.98 -8.41
C MET A 236 -19.19 -1.54 -7.86
N VAL A 237 -18.02 -0.99 -7.55
CA VAL A 237 -17.88 0.38 -7.05
C VAL A 237 -18.28 1.40 -8.11
N VAL A 238 -17.80 1.23 -9.35
CA VAL A 238 -18.03 2.18 -10.45
C VAL A 238 -19.51 2.20 -10.89
N LEU A 239 -20.13 1.03 -11.01
CA LEU A 239 -21.53 0.88 -11.42
C LEU A 239 -22.51 1.10 -10.26
N LYS A 240 -22.01 1.23 -9.01
CA LYS A 240 -22.82 1.31 -7.79
C LYS A 240 -23.77 0.12 -7.65
N ALA A 241 -23.29 -1.07 -8.03
CA ALA A 241 -24.04 -2.31 -7.94
C ALA A 241 -23.94 -2.92 -6.53
N SER A 242 -24.88 -3.79 -6.15
CA SER A 242 -24.86 -4.50 -4.86
C SER A 242 -24.00 -5.76 -4.94
N ASP A 243 -23.38 -6.18 -3.83
CA ASP A 243 -22.51 -7.36 -3.77
C ASP A 243 -23.12 -8.65 -4.36
N GLU A 244 -24.45 -8.75 -4.38
CA GLU A 244 -25.20 -9.82 -5.05
C GLU A 244 -24.91 -9.93 -6.57
N ALA A 245 -24.40 -8.88 -7.21
CA ALA A 245 -24.04 -8.89 -8.62
C ALA A 245 -22.69 -9.59 -8.89
N VAL A 246 -21.91 -10.00 -7.88
CA VAL A 246 -20.66 -10.77 -8.12
C VAL A 246 -20.96 -12.08 -8.86
N GLU A 247 -22.04 -12.78 -8.49
CA GLU A 247 -22.47 -14.00 -9.18
C GLU A 247 -22.88 -13.73 -10.64
N SER A 248 -23.35 -12.52 -10.95
CA SER A 248 -23.70 -12.12 -12.32
C SER A 248 -22.47 -12.05 -13.24
N PHE A 249 -21.28 -11.86 -12.67
CA PHE A 249 -20.00 -11.95 -13.38
C PHE A 249 -19.42 -13.37 -13.37
N GLY A 250 -20.13 -14.37 -12.82
CA GLY A 250 -19.79 -15.79 -12.87
C GLY A 250 -18.68 -16.23 -11.92
N LEU A 251 -18.46 -15.53 -10.80
CA LEU A 251 -17.52 -15.93 -9.75
C LEU A 251 -18.32 -16.50 -8.56
N GLY A 252 -17.99 -17.72 -8.12
CA GLY A 252 -18.71 -18.37 -7.02
C GLY A 252 -18.45 -17.70 -5.67
N ALA A 253 -19.40 -17.79 -4.73
CA ALA A 253 -19.29 -17.18 -3.41
C ALA A 253 -18.04 -17.64 -2.62
N ASP A 254 -17.71 -18.93 -2.67
CA ASP A 254 -16.53 -19.48 -1.99
C ASP A 254 -15.23 -18.92 -2.60
N GLU A 255 -15.13 -18.87 -3.93
CA GLU A 255 -13.98 -18.31 -4.63
C GLU A 255 -13.82 -16.82 -4.30
N ALA A 256 -14.92 -16.06 -4.37
CA ALA A 256 -14.95 -14.66 -4.03
C ALA A 256 -14.52 -14.40 -2.57
N PHE A 257 -14.96 -15.24 -1.63
CA PHE A 257 -14.55 -15.14 -0.24
C PHE A 257 -13.05 -15.40 -0.05
N THR A 258 -12.48 -16.40 -0.74
CA THR A 258 -11.02 -16.63 -0.66
C THR A 258 -10.20 -15.48 -1.25
N CYS A 259 -10.67 -14.87 -2.34
CA CYS A 259 -10.03 -13.69 -2.94
C CYS A 259 -10.10 -12.49 -1.98
N PHE A 260 -11.24 -12.29 -1.31
CA PHE A 260 -11.41 -11.26 -0.29
C PHE A 260 -10.42 -11.40 0.87
N LEU A 261 -10.16 -12.63 1.34
CA LEU A 261 -9.16 -12.86 2.39
C LEU A 261 -7.74 -12.48 1.93
N ARG A 262 -7.35 -12.85 0.70
CA ARG A 262 -6.07 -12.44 0.11
C ARG A 262 -5.98 -10.94 -0.13
N TRP A 263 -7.09 -10.27 -0.46
CA TRP A 263 -7.16 -8.81 -0.51
C TRP A 263 -6.91 -8.16 0.86
N LYS A 264 -7.50 -8.70 1.93
CA LYS A 264 -7.23 -8.22 3.30
C LYS A 264 -5.78 -8.46 3.71
N GLU A 265 -5.19 -9.60 3.34
CA GLU A 265 -3.77 -9.87 3.53
C GLU A 265 -2.91 -8.83 2.80
N PHE A 266 -3.20 -8.55 1.53
CA PHE A 266 -2.53 -7.52 0.75
C PHE A 266 -2.59 -6.13 1.41
N CYS A 267 -3.71 -5.77 2.02
CA CYS A 267 -3.91 -4.49 2.73
C CYS A 267 -3.41 -4.50 4.19
N THR A 268 -2.85 -5.60 4.68
CA THR A 268 -2.40 -5.71 6.08
C THR A 268 -1.18 -4.80 6.35
N ASP A 269 -0.39 -4.49 5.32
CA ASP A 269 0.85 -3.72 5.44
C ASP A 269 0.65 -2.33 6.09
N THR A 270 -0.40 -1.61 5.70
CA THR A 270 -0.77 -0.31 6.29
C THR A 270 -1.63 -0.45 7.54
N SER A 271 -2.40 -1.54 7.68
CA SER A 271 -3.26 -1.79 8.84
C SER A 271 -2.43 -1.96 10.11
N LEU A 272 -1.31 -2.69 10.03
CA LEU A 272 -0.37 -2.83 11.14
C LEU A 272 0.30 -1.50 11.49
N GLU A 273 0.68 -0.71 10.49
CA GLU A 273 1.26 0.62 10.73
C GLU A 273 0.26 1.54 11.44
N LYS A 274 -1.00 1.57 10.97
CA LYS A 274 -2.08 2.34 11.60
C LYS A 274 -2.28 1.93 13.06
N ALA A 275 -2.34 0.63 13.36
CA ALA A 275 -2.46 0.14 14.73
C ALA A 275 -1.29 0.61 15.62
N SER A 276 -0.06 0.59 15.09
CA SER A 276 1.13 1.04 15.83
C SER A 276 1.11 2.51 16.22
N LEU A 277 0.38 3.36 15.46
CA LEU A 277 0.24 4.78 15.76
C LEU A 277 -0.64 5.03 16.99
N TYR A 278 -1.68 4.20 17.19
CA TYR A 278 -2.56 4.30 18.36
C TYR A 278 -1.85 3.81 19.63
N LEU A 279 -1.09 2.72 19.56
CA LEU A 279 -0.33 2.20 20.70
C LEU A 279 0.79 3.16 21.17
N GLN A 280 1.43 3.87 20.22
CA GLN A 280 2.43 4.90 20.55
C GLN A 280 1.83 6.14 21.23
N ALA A 281 0.53 6.40 21.06
CA ALA A 281 -0.13 7.51 21.74
C ALA A 281 -0.36 7.21 23.23
N GLU A 282 -0.71 5.97 23.57
CA GLU A 282 -0.97 5.56 24.96
C GLU A 282 0.30 5.53 25.83
N GLU A 283 1.46 5.11 25.28
CA GLU A 283 2.74 5.17 26.03
C GLU A 283 3.15 6.60 26.43
N VAL A 284 2.64 7.61 25.71
CA VAL A 284 2.88 9.03 26.01
C VAL A 284 1.93 9.53 27.10
N ASP A 285 0.66 9.10 27.09
CA ASP A 285 -0.32 9.51 28.11
C ASP A 285 -0.07 8.84 29.48
N CYS A 286 0.47 7.61 29.52
CA CYS A 286 0.69 6.90 30.79
C CYS A 286 1.93 7.31 31.60
N LYS A 287 2.66 8.38 31.24
CA LYS A 287 3.86 8.82 31.99
C LYS A 287 3.76 10.19 32.65
N THR A 288 2.55 10.73 32.75
CA THR A 288 2.27 11.92 33.56
C THR A 288 1.24 11.59 34.62
N ASP A 289 1.67 10.87 35.66
CA ASP A 289 1.15 11.11 37.01
C ASP A 289 2.27 10.84 38.02
N ALA A 290 2.63 11.88 38.75
CA ALA A 290 3.70 11.91 39.75
C ALA A 290 3.28 11.28 41.09
N ASP A 291 2.10 10.67 41.17
CA ASP A 291 1.60 10.00 42.37
C ASP A 291 1.51 8.50 42.08
N GLY A 292 2.62 7.80 42.36
CA GLY A 292 2.80 6.41 42.00
C GLY A 292 1.74 5.48 42.59
N LEU A 293 0.88 4.94 41.72
CA LEU A 293 0.15 3.70 41.94
C LEU A 293 -0.06 2.97 40.59
N THR A 294 0.56 1.79 40.52
CA THR A 294 0.27 0.60 39.69
C THR A 294 0.25 0.73 38.17
N CYS A 295 1.35 0.26 37.56
CA CYS A 295 1.39 -0.19 36.17
C CYS A 295 0.22 -1.11 35.83
N LEU A 296 -0.33 -0.96 34.63
CA LEU A 296 -1.39 -1.77 34.00
C LEU A 296 -1.17 -3.30 34.05
N ALA A 297 0.01 -3.78 34.46
CA ALA A 297 0.27 -5.20 34.71
C ALA A 297 -0.61 -5.78 35.85
N ASP A 298 -1.01 -4.97 36.84
CA ASP A 298 -1.83 -5.43 37.97
C ASP A 298 -3.35 -5.32 37.72
N SER A 299 -3.77 -4.80 36.55
CA SER A 299 -5.20 -4.63 36.22
C SER A 299 -5.77 -5.73 35.32
N LEU A 300 -4.99 -6.76 35.00
CA LEU A 300 -5.48 -7.96 34.32
C LEU A 300 -6.16 -8.87 35.35
N PRO A 301 -7.48 -9.10 35.28
CA PRO A 301 -8.10 -10.16 36.05
C PRO A 301 -7.45 -11.48 35.67
N ASP A 302 -7.05 -12.24 36.68
CA ASP A 302 -6.44 -13.55 36.58
C ASP A 302 -7.37 -14.47 35.74
N TRP A 303 -7.06 -14.69 34.46
CA TRP A 303 -7.85 -15.53 33.54
C TRP A 303 -7.71 -17.03 33.83
N HIS A 304 -7.56 -17.39 35.10
CA HIS A 304 -7.49 -18.75 35.61
C HIS A 304 -8.81 -19.19 36.27
N GLU A 305 -9.96 -18.93 35.65
CA GLU A 305 -11.21 -19.56 36.08
C GLU A 305 -12.22 -19.79 34.95
N PHE A 306 -11.77 -20.33 33.82
CA PHE A 306 -12.66 -21.09 32.91
C PHE A 306 -11.98 -22.38 32.45
N SER A 307 -11.69 -23.25 33.43
CA SER A 307 -11.42 -24.66 33.17
C SER A 307 -12.42 -25.51 33.96
N VAL A 308 -13.08 -26.41 33.23
CA VAL A 308 -13.86 -27.58 33.70
C VAL A 308 -15.33 -27.33 34.03
N GLY A 309 -16.12 -27.13 32.97
CA GLY A 309 -17.56 -27.44 32.95
C GLY A 309 -17.89 -28.35 31.76
N ARG A 310 -17.41 -29.61 31.77
CA ARG A 310 -17.91 -30.65 30.86
C ARG A 310 -19.38 -30.92 31.19
N GLN A 311 -20.31 -30.37 30.43
CA GLN A 311 -21.62 -31.00 30.26
C GLN A 311 -22.00 -31.03 28.78
N HIS A 312 -22.35 -32.24 28.35
CA HIS A 312 -22.83 -32.56 27.02
C HIS A 312 -24.15 -31.83 26.77
N GLY A 313 -24.20 -31.03 25.71
CA GLY A 313 -25.41 -30.36 25.25
C GLY A 313 -25.27 -30.02 23.78
N SER A 314 -25.88 -30.84 22.95
CA SER A 314 -26.01 -30.71 21.50
C SER A 314 -26.67 -29.40 21.07
N GLY A 315 -26.04 -28.70 20.12
CA GLY A 315 -26.67 -27.80 19.16
C GLY A 315 -27.09 -26.42 19.66
N ILE A 316 -26.47 -25.36 19.11
CA ILE A 316 -27.12 -24.28 18.35
C ILE A 316 -26.05 -23.22 18.02
N HIS A 317 -26.00 -22.86 16.73
CA HIS A 317 -25.26 -21.75 16.17
C HIS A 317 -25.73 -20.41 16.74
N LEU A 318 -24.80 -19.60 17.24
CA LEU A 318 -24.96 -18.15 17.40
C LEU A 318 -23.58 -17.52 17.23
N CYS A 319 -23.22 -17.22 15.98
CA CYS A 319 -22.08 -16.36 15.68
C CYS A 319 -22.65 -14.97 15.40
N SER A 320 -22.85 -14.21 16.48
CA SER A 320 -23.18 -12.78 16.43
C SER A 320 -21.90 -12.01 16.74
N LEU A 321 -21.19 -11.57 15.69
CA LEU A 321 -20.18 -10.53 15.80
C LEU A 321 -20.66 -9.33 14.98
N LEU A 322 -21.49 -8.51 15.63
CA LEU A 322 -21.74 -7.12 15.33
C LEU A 322 -21.24 -6.31 16.52
N LEU A 323 -20.10 -5.65 16.33
CA LEU A 323 -19.71 -4.29 16.74
C LEU A 323 -18.19 -4.15 16.62
#